data_AF-A0A1Z9S1Y5-F1
#
_entry.id   AF-A0A1Z9S1Y5-F1
#
_cell.length_a   1.000
_cell.length_b   1.000
_cell.length_c   1.000
_cell.angle_alpha   90.00
_cell.angle_beta   90.00
_cell.angle_gamma   90.00
#
_symmetry.space_group_name_H-M   'P 1'
#
loop_
_entity.id
_entity.type
_entity.pdbx_description
1 polymer ?
#
loop_
_entity_poly.entity_id
_entity_poly.type
_entity_poly.pdbx_seq_one_letter_code
_entity_poly.pdbx_strand_id
1 'polypeptide(L)'
;FGDVTAASLDGDWEVAVITEDGELVLASASGDVLDMDGDGFAWTTDDGVLHGTAWVLFTLSDNHEVSENDVEIRLSSNAGSDLIEAATVPDALLNLSRADADHRWFAMPLGSDLAEGRWTITVDIEEQGSPWVNTREYSWYLDIIEERD
;
A
#
# COMPACT_ATOMS: atom_id res chain seq x y z
N PHE A 1 27.34 20.03 -1.96
CA PHE A 1 27.16 18.59 -1.80
C PHE A 1 25.79 18.43 -1.19
N GLY A 2 24.79 18.14 -2.03
CA GLY A 2 23.46 17.75 -1.55
C GLY A 2 23.57 16.28 -1.17
N ASP A 3 23.12 15.95 0.03
CA ASP A 3 22.93 14.57 0.45
C ASP A 3 21.85 13.99 -0.48
N VAL A 4 22.21 12.98 -1.29
CA VAL A 4 21.21 12.24 -2.05
C VAL A 4 20.81 11.11 -1.14
N THR A 5 19.68 11.26 -0.47
CA THR A 5 19.08 10.23 0.37
C THR A 5 17.87 9.68 -0.36
N ALA A 6 17.72 8.34 -0.43
CA ALA A 6 16.50 7.71 -0.96
C ALA A 6 15.24 8.41 -0.43
N ALA A 7 14.18 8.47 -1.24
CA ALA A 7 12.90 9.02 -0.80
C ALA A 7 12.41 8.36 0.51
N SER A 8 11.96 9.17 1.48
CA SER A 8 11.32 8.66 2.71
C SER A 8 9.84 8.54 2.52
N LEU A 9 9.18 7.68 3.28
CA LEU A 9 7.78 7.91 3.61
C LEU A 9 7.60 9.34 4.15
N ASP A 10 6.68 10.09 3.55
CA ASP A 10 6.36 11.46 3.99
C ASP A 10 5.37 11.51 5.16
N GLY A 11 5.05 10.35 5.72
CA GLY A 11 4.30 10.22 6.97
C GLY A 11 3.08 9.34 6.84
N ASP A 12 2.48 9.24 5.66
CA ASP A 12 1.19 8.57 5.51
C ASP A 12 1.24 7.40 4.52
N TRP A 13 0.62 6.30 4.96
CA TRP A 13 0.32 5.11 4.20
C TRP A 13 -1.11 4.67 4.53
N GLU A 14 -1.74 3.92 3.61
CA GLU A 14 -3.15 3.54 3.70
C GLU A 14 -3.37 2.22 2.95
N VAL A 15 -4.42 1.47 3.31
CA VAL A 15 -4.91 0.37 2.48
C VAL A 15 -6.25 0.76 1.88
N ALA A 16 -6.39 0.55 0.57
CA ALA A 16 -7.62 0.79 -0.15
C ALA A 16 -8.14 -0.51 -0.76
N VAL A 17 -9.45 -0.70 -0.77
CA VAL A 17 -10.12 -1.80 -1.47
C VAL A 17 -11.09 -1.19 -2.47
N ILE A 18 -11.01 -1.64 -3.72
CA ILE A 18 -12.04 -1.39 -4.72
C ILE A 18 -12.91 -2.63 -4.76
N THR A 19 -14.14 -2.51 -4.26
CA THR A 19 -15.10 -3.63 -4.19
C THR A 19 -15.50 -4.09 -5.59
N GLU A 20 -16.15 -5.25 -5.69
CA GLU A 20 -16.66 -5.76 -6.98
C GLU A 20 -17.64 -4.80 -7.66
N ASP A 21 -18.36 -4.00 -6.88
CA ASP A 21 -19.29 -2.97 -7.36
C ASP A 21 -18.56 -1.67 -7.79
N GLY A 22 -17.24 -1.61 -7.64
CA GLY A 22 -16.40 -0.47 -7.99
C GLY A 22 -16.35 0.64 -6.95
N GLU A 23 -16.81 0.38 -5.72
CA GLU A 23 -16.72 1.31 -4.61
C GLU A 23 -15.30 1.33 -4.04
N LEU A 24 -14.76 2.53 -3.78
CA LEU A 24 -13.48 2.71 -3.10
C LEU A 24 -13.71 2.81 -1.59
N VAL A 25 -13.14 1.88 -0.84
CA VAL A 25 -13.14 1.86 0.62
C VAL A 25 -11.71 2.05 1.12
N LEU A 26 -11.49 3.04 1.98
CA LEU A 26 -10.20 3.24 2.66
C LEU A 26 -10.25 2.55 4.03
N ALA A 27 -9.17 1.90 4.42
CA ALA A 27 -9.10 1.15 5.68
C ALA A 27 -9.33 2.10 6.87
N SER A 28 -8.70 3.28 6.87
CA SER A 28 -8.92 4.31 7.91
C SER A 28 -10.34 4.86 8.00
N ALA A 29 -11.14 4.72 6.94
CA ALA A 29 -12.52 5.22 6.88
C ALA A 29 -13.57 4.12 7.08
N SER A 30 -13.15 2.85 7.14
CA SER A 30 -14.04 1.71 7.28
C SER A 30 -14.40 1.46 8.75
N GLY A 31 -15.67 1.11 9.00
CA GLY A 31 -16.13 0.69 10.34
C GLY A 31 -15.64 -0.70 10.74
N ASP A 32 -15.25 -1.51 9.75
CA ASP A 32 -14.86 -2.91 9.92
C ASP A 32 -13.34 -3.08 10.04
N VAL A 33 -12.62 -1.96 10.18
CA VAL A 33 -11.17 -1.92 10.23
C VAL A 33 -10.70 -1.36 11.57
N LEU A 34 -9.69 -2.00 12.14
CA LEU A 34 -8.94 -1.51 13.27
C LEU A 34 -7.54 -1.09 12.81
N ASP A 35 -7.15 0.15 13.11
CA ASP A 35 -5.76 0.61 13.00
C ASP A 35 -4.92 -0.07 14.09
N MET A 36 -3.77 -0.62 13.70
CA MET A 36 -2.83 -1.32 14.57
C MET A 36 -1.68 -0.39 15.02
N ASP A 37 -2.01 0.84 15.43
CA ASP A 37 -1.08 1.86 15.92
C ASP A 37 0.05 2.18 14.91
N GLY A 38 -0.26 2.17 13.62
CA GLY A 38 0.68 2.43 12.52
C GLY A 38 1.48 1.22 12.02
N ASP A 39 1.40 0.06 12.70
CA ASP A 39 2.03 -1.19 12.24
C ASP A 39 1.23 -1.88 11.12
N GLY A 40 -0.05 -1.54 10.98
CA GLY A 40 -0.95 -2.25 10.06
C GLY A 40 -2.42 -1.91 10.20
N PHE A 41 -3.23 -2.65 9.46
CA PHE A 41 -4.69 -2.67 9.60
C PHE A 41 -5.17 -4.10 9.85
N ALA A 42 -6.20 -4.25 10.69
CA ALA A 42 -6.95 -5.48 10.82
C ALA A 42 -8.35 -5.27 10.26
N TRP A 43 -8.68 -5.98 9.18
CA TRP A 43 -9.95 -5.90 8.46
C TRP A 43 -10.82 -7.12 8.80
N THR A 44 -11.97 -6.87 9.41
CA THR A 44 -12.97 -7.91 9.69
C THR A 44 -13.86 -8.13 8.47
N THR A 45 -14.04 -9.39 8.09
CA THR A 45 -14.86 -9.80 6.95
C THR A 45 -15.81 -10.91 7.35
N ASP A 46 -16.93 -11.04 6.63
CA ASP A 46 -17.98 -12.02 6.97
C ASP A 46 -17.57 -13.48 6.71
N ASP A 47 -16.69 -13.71 5.74
CA ASP A 47 -16.33 -15.04 5.24
C ASP A 47 -14.82 -15.32 5.23
N GLY A 48 -14.05 -14.46 5.89
CA GLY A 48 -12.59 -14.53 5.90
C GLY A 48 -11.96 -14.11 4.57
N VAL A 49 -12.69 -13.48 3.64
CA VAL A 49 -12.13 -12.96 2.39
C VAL A 49 -12.34 -11.46 2.29
N LEU A 50 -11.26 -10.73 1.96
CA LEU A 50 -11.35 -9.32 1.60
C LEU A 50 -11.67 -9.21 0.10
N HIS A 51 -12.96 -9.18 -0.22
CA HIS A 51 -13.47 -9.14 -1.60
C HIS A 51 -13.12 -7.85 -2.34
N GLY A 52 -12.80 -7.98 -3.62
CA GLY A 52 -12.38 -6.87 -4.47
C GLY A 52 -10.87 -6.76 -4.57
N THR A 53 -10.38 -5.67 -5.16
CA THR A 53 -8.94 -5.46 -5.37
C THR A 53 -8.37 -4.55 -4.28
N ALA A 54 -7.45 -5.09 -3.50
CA ALA A 54 -6.71 -4.37 -2.47
C ALA A 54 -5.49 -3.65 -3.06
N TRP A 55 -5.18 -2.48 -2.49
CA TRP A 55 -4.10 -1.57 -2.87
C TRP A 55 -3.42 -1.04 -1.62
N VAL A 56 -2.10 -0.89 -1.66
CA VAL A 56 -1.37 -0.07 -0.70
C VAL A 56 -1.15 1.30 -1.31
N LEU A 57 -1.43 2.33 -0.51
CA LEU A 57 -1.19 3.71 -0.83
C LEU A 57 -0.10 4.25 0.10
N PHE A 58 0.84 5.04 -0.42
CA PHE A 58 1.84 5.70 0.42
C PHE A 58 2.37 6.96 -0.25
N THR A 59 2.97 7.83 0.56
CA THR A 59 3.51 9.13 0.15
C THR A 59 5.01 9.15 0.31
N LEU A 60 5.73 9.90 -0.54
CA LEU A 60 7.18 10.00 -0.49
C LEU A 60 7.66 11.45 -0.40
N SER A 61 8.56 11.74 0.55
CA SER A 61 8.90 13.08 1.05
C SER A 61 9.76 13.93 0.13
N ASP A 62 10.33 13.36 -0.93
CA ASP A 62 11.26 14.07 -1.83
C ASP A 62 11.08 13.69 -3.31
N ASN A 63 9.93 13.13 -3.67
CA ASN A 63 9.68 12.73 -5.06
C ASN A 63 8.92 13.83 -5.79
N HIS A 64 9.65 14.63 -6.58
CA HIS A 64 9.04 15.57 -7.51
C HIS A 64 8.35 14.83 -8.68
N GLU A 65 8.83 13.65 -9.09
CA GLU A 65 8.18 12.74 -10.06
C GLU A 65 8.52 11.25 -9.80
N VAL A 66 7.58 10.33 -10.07
CA VAL A 66 7.74 8.87 -9.89
C VAL A 66 8.87 8.27 -10.73
N SER A 67 9.23 8.91 -11.85
CA SER A 67 10.21 8.40 -12.81
C SER A 67 11.66 8.36 -12.32
N GLU A 68 11.94 8.87 -11.12
CA GLU A 68 13.27 8.93 -10.55
C GLU A 68 13.56 7.81 -9.53
N ASN A 69 12.54 7.01 -9.17
CA ASN A 69 12.67 5.91 -8.21
C ASN A 69 12.20 4.58 -8.81
N ASP A 70 12.96 3.52 -8.55
CA ASP A 70 12.53 2.15 -8.78
C ASP A 70 11.84 1.66 -7.51
N VAL A 71 10.56 1.29 -7.61
CA VAL A 71 9.75 0.82 -6.48
C VAL A 71 9.38 -0.64 -6.70
N GLU A 72 9.79 -1.50 -5.78
CA GLU A 72 9.46 -2.92 -5.73
C GLU A 72 8.49 -3.18 -4.58
N ILE A 73 7.43 -3.95 -4.82
CA ILE A 73 6.52 -4.38 -3.75
C ILE A 73 6.48 -5.89 -3.68
N ARG A 74 6.65 -6.38 -2.46
CA ARG A 74 6.47 -7.78 -2.13
C ARG A 74 5.28 -7.92 -1.19
N LEU A 75 4.36 -8.80 -1.56
CA LEU A 75 3.30 -9.23 -0.67
C LEU A 75 3.62 -10.65 -0.20
N SER A 76 3.48 -10.91 1.10
CA SER A 76 3.70 -12.24 1.66
C SER A 76 2.67 -12.61 2.72
N SER A 77 2.31 -13.88 2.76
CA SER A 77 1.45 -14.48 3.78
C SER A 77 1.87 -15.91 4.06
N ASN A 78 1.11 -16.60 4.91
CA ASN A 78 1.31 -18.03 5.16
C ASN A 78 1.12 -18.89 3.90
N ALA A 79 0.45 -18.37 2.87
CA ALA A 79 0.21 -19.07 1.60
C ALA A 79 1.39 -18.96 0.62
N GLY A 80 2.33 -18.04 0.86
CA GLY A 80 3.46 -17.79 -0.04
C GLY A 80 3.87 -16.33 -0.05
N SER A 81 4.87 -16.02 -0.87
CA SER A 81 5.30 -14.64 -1.12
C SER A 81 5.38 -14.44 -2.61
N ASP A 82 4.79 -13.35 -3.08
CA ASP A 82 4.77 -12.96 -4.48
C ASP A 82 5.35 -11.56 -4.63
N LEU A 83 6.12 -11.38 -5.71
CA LEU A 83 6.50 -10.06 -6.18
C LEU A 83 5.31 -9.48 -6.93
N ILE A 84 4.91 -8.26 -6.56
CA ILE A 84 3.77 -7.60 -7.17
C ILE A 84 4.26 -6.61 -8.23
N GLU A 85 3.83 -6.86 -9.46
CA GLU A 85 4.09 -5.98 -10.59
C GLU A 85 3.18 -4.74 -10.53
N ALA A 86 3.70 -3.60 -10.98
CA ALA A 86 2.91 -2.39 -11.10
C ALA A 86 1.69 -2.62 -12.01
N ALA A 87 0.52 -2.16 -11.57
CA ALA A 87 -0.71 -2.20 -12.36
C ALA A 87 -1.15 -0.80 -12.79
N THR A 88 -2.09 -0.75 -13.74
CA THR A 88 -2.77 0.52 -14.06
C THR A 88 -3.57 0.98 -12.85
N VAL A 89 -3.23 2.15 -12.31
CA VAL A 89 -3.93 2.72 -11.16
C VAL A 89 -5.35 3.13 -11.55
N PRO A 90 -6.40 2.64 -10.86
CA PRO A 90 -7.79 3.00 -11.09
C PRO A 90 -8.06 4.49 -10.92
N ASP A 91 -8.99 5.02 -11.72
CA ASP A 91 -9.37 6.46 -11.69
C ASP A 91 -9.80 6.93 -10.30
N ALA A 92 -10.44 6.08 -9.50
CA ALA A 92 -10.84 6.42 -8.13
C ALA A 92 -9.63 6.79 -7.26
N LEU A 93 -8.54 6.01 -7.34
CA LEU A 93 -7.30 6.25 -6.59
C LEU A 93 -6.51 7.43 -7.19
N LEU A 94 -6.52 7.59 -8.51
CA LEU A 94 -5.94 8.78 -9.15
C LEU A 94 -6.66 10.06 -8.72
N ASN A 95 -7.98 10.02 -8.58
CA ASN A 95 -8.76 11.17 -8.13
C ASN A 95 -8.53 11.47 -6.65
N LEU A 96 -8.38 10.44 -5.80
CA LEU A 96 -7.96 10.60 -4.40
C LEU A 96 -6.60 11.33 -4.33
N SER A 97 -5.59 10.82 -5.05
CA SER A 97 -4.25 11.40 -5.14
C SER A 97 -4.25 12.84 -5.67
N ARG A 98 -5.16 13.18 -6.59
CA ARG A 98 -5.29 14.55 -7.11
C ARG A 98 -6.02 15.51 -6.18
N ALA A 99 -6.95 14.99 -5.38
CA ALA A 99 -7.73 15.79 -4.44
C ALA A 99 -6.92 16.17 -3.20
N ASP A 100 -5.96 15.33 -2.83
CA ASP A 100 -5.00 15.58 -1.77
C ASP A 100 -3.80 16.37 -2.32
N ALA A 101 -3.90 17.70 -2.28
CA ALA A 101 -2.87 18.59 -2.82
C ALA A 101 -1.55 18.55 -2.04
N ASP A 102 -1.60 18.07 -0.79
CA ASP A 102 -0.45 17.98 0.10
C ASP A 102 0.23 16.61 -0.04
N HIS A 103 -0.53 15.55 -0.38
CA HIS A 103 -0.01 14.20 -0.54
C HIS A 103 -0.23 13.62 -1.93
N ARG A 104 0.87 13.39 -2.67
CA ARG A 104 0.83 12.60 -3.90
C ARG A 104 0.95 11.11 -3.59
N TRP A 105 -0.20 10.48 -3.43
CA TRP A 105 -0.31 9.05 -3.17
C TRP A 105 0.22 8.23 -4.35
N PHE A 106 1.20 7.37 -4.07
CA PHE A 106 1.57 6.23 -4.89
C PHE A 106 0.59 5.11 -4.59
N ALA A 107 0.13 4.40 -5.61
CA ALA A 107 -0.80 3.30 -5.45
C ALA A 107 -0.26 2.07 -6.13
N MET A 108 -0.19 0.97 -5.39
CA MET A 108 0.28 -0.30 -5.90
C MET A 108 -0.68 -1.41 -5.49
N PRO A 109 -0.98 -2.35 -6.39
CA PRO A 109 -1.92 -3.42 -6.07
C PRO A 109 -1.30 -4.34 -5.02
N LEU A 110 -2.15 -4.96 -4.20
CA LEU A 110 -1.80 -6.06 -3.32
C LEU A 110 -2.36 -7.38 -3.87
N GLY A 111 -3.48 -7.32 -4.57
CA GLY A 111 -4.14 -8.49 -5.16
C GLY A 111 -5.65 -8.35 -5.08
N SER A 112 -6.35 -9.41 -5.45
CA SER A 112 -7.80 -9.48 -5.28
C SER A 112 -8.18 -10.65 -4.37
N ASP A 113 -9.31 -10.50 -3.69
CA ASP A 113 -9.95 -11.55 -2.88
C ASP A 113 -8.96 -12.19 -1.91
N LEU A 114 -8.29 -11.33 -1.13
CA LEU A 114 -7.26 -11.75 -0.21
C LEU A 114 -7.88 -12.60 0.90
N ALA A 115 -7.35 -13.81 1.08
CA ALA A 115 -7.87 -14.77 2.06
C ALA A 115 -7.46 -14.45 3.50
N GLU A 116 -8.17 -15.04 4.46
CA GLU A 116 -7.98 -14.89 5.90
C GLU A 116 -6.51 -15.10 6.30
N GLY A 117 -6.06 -14.26 7.21
CA GLY A 117 -4.74 -14.35 7.83
C GLY A 117 -3.97 -13.04 7.76
N ARG A 118 -2.74 -13.11 8.27
CA ARG A 118 -1.80 -12.00 8.26
C ARG A 118 -1.06 -11.93 6.94
N TRP A 119 -1.16 -10.78 6.30
CA TRP A 119 -0.38 -10.39 5.15
C TRP A 119 0.68 -9.38 5.58
N THR A 120 1.91 -9.56 5.11
CA THR A 120 3.01 -8.60 5.27
C THR A 120 3.23 -7.94 3.92
N ILE A 121 3.02 -6.63 3.89
CA ILE A 121 3.32 -5.75 2.76
C ILE A 121 4.74 -5.26 2.98
N THR A 122 5.60 -5.43 1.99
CA THR A 122 6.97 -4.88 1.99
C THR A 122 7.11 -4.00 0.76
N VAL A 123 7.54 -2.76 0.97
CA VAL A 123 7.81 -1.78 -0.08
C VAL A 123 9.28 -1.44 -0.03
N ASP A 124 9.99 -1.82 -1.09
CA ASP A 124 11.38 -1.52 -1.32
C ASP A 124 11.49 -0.38 -2.32
N ILE A 125 12.18 0.69 -1.93
CA ILE A 125 12.37 1.88 -2.74
C ILE A 125 13.86 2.04 -2.99
N GLU A 126 14.24 2.00 -4.27
CA GLU A 126 15.59 2.26 -4.74
C GLU A 126 15.64 3.60 -5.49
N GLU A 127 16.52 4.50 -5.04
CA GLU A 127 16.79 5.76 -5.73
C GLU A 127 18.21 5.75 -6.30
N GLN A 128 18.31 6.06 -7.60
CA GLN A 128 19.58 6.11 -8.31
C GLN A 128 20.29 7.45 -8.09
N GLY A 129 21.21 7.50 -7.13
CA GLY A 129 22.16 8.60 -7.00
C GLY A 129 23.47 8.35 -7.76
N SER A 130 24.10 9.42 -8.24
CA SER A 130 25.46 9.33 -8.82
C SER A 130 26.50 9.81 -7.79
N PRO A 131 27.39 8.95 -7.25
CA PRO A 131 27.67 7.55 -7.60
C PRO A 131 26.99 6.48 -6.70
N TRP A 132 26.07 6.84 -5.81
CA TRP A 132 25.52 5.93 -4.79
C TRP A 132 24.06 5.58 -5.05
N VAL A 133 23.74 4.30 -4.98
CA VAL A 133 22.35 3.81 -4.91
C VAL A 133 21.93 3.80 -3.45
N ASN A 134 20.75 4.35 -3.15
CA ASN A 134 20.17 4.28 -1.81
C ASN A 134 18.91 3.42 -1.86
N THR A 135 18.76 2.54 -0.87
CA THR A 135 17.57 1.70 -0.72
C THR A 135 16.90 1.94 0.64
N ARG A 136 15.57 1.88 0.66
CA ARG A 136 14.74 1.93 1.88
C ARG A 136 13.66 0.86 1.81
N GLU A 137 13.50 0.13 2.90
CA GLU A 137 12.49 -0.91 3.06
C GLU A 137 11.47 -0.44 4.09
N TYR A 138 10.19 -0.54 3.74
CA TYR A 138 9.06 -0.30 4.62
C TYR A 138 8.20 -1.56 4.72
N SER A 139 7.64 -1.82 5.89
CA SER A 139 6.78 -2.98 6.05
C SER A 139 5.60 -2.70 6.97
N TRP A 140 4.44 -3.20 6.55
CA TRP A 140 3.17 -3.10 7.27
C TRP A 140 2.39 -4.41 7.23
N TYR A 141 1.44 -4.55 8.15
CA TYR A 141 0.56 -5.71 8.21
C TYR A 141 -0.85 -5.40 7.73
N LEU A 142 -1.45 -6.37 7.05
CA LEU A 142 -2.89 -6.43 6.78
C LEU A 142 -3.41 -7.76 7.33
N ASP A 143 -4.13 -7.71 8.44
CA ASP A 143 -4.76 -8.88 9.04
C ASP A 143 -6.20 -9.00 8.52
N ILE A 144 -6.52 -10.07 7.78
CA ILE A 144 -7.87 -10.37 7.33
C ILE A 144 -8.47 -11.37 8.30
N ILE A 145 -9.58 -11.02 8.93
CA ILE A 145 -10.17 -11.76 10.06
C ILE A 145 -11.63 -12.08 9.75
N GLU A 146 -11.98 -13.36 9.74
CA GLU A 146 -13.39 -13.77 9.68
C GLU A 146 -14.11 -13.40 10.99
N GLU A 147 -15.25 -12.72 10.90
CA GLU A 147 -16.13 -12.53 12.06
C GLU A 147 -16.68 -13.88 12.52
N ARG A 148 -16.43 -14.24 13.79
CA ARG A 148 -16.93 -15.50 14.37
C ARG A 148 -18.07 -15.22 15.32
N ASP A 149 -19.27 -15.67 14.94
CA ASP A 149 -20.47 -15.75 15.78
C ASP A 149 -20.27 -16.61 17.06
#